data_AF-A0A1U9KGN7-F1
#
_entry.id   AF-A0A1U9KGN7-F1
#
_cell.length_a   1.000
_cell.length_b   1.000
_cell.length_c   1.000
_cell.angle_alpha   90.00
_cell.angle_beta   90.00
_cell.angle_gamma   90.00
#
_symmetry.space_group_name_H-M   'P 1'
#
loop_
_entity.id
_entity.type
_entity.pdbx_description
1 polymer ?
#
loop_
_entity_poly.entity_id
_entity_poly.type
_entity_poly.pdbx_seq_one_letter_code
_entity_poly.pdbx_strand_id
1 'polypeptide(L)'
;MAARTLSGISRPYGYSILKAACLLAMIATLTNGSAWAAQFVVEDGKATQEVSETSRLYIDGDLVATMVLDEKTPQRRAVITVPDKPSYTYALCGEIVVRNAEGKTETHLVTSQGTLHDPNGHVFQAMGAENFTDFYLIDPSSPTTAEHEPGRKGACTVATS
;
A
#
# COMPACT_ATOMS: atom_id res chain seq x y z
N MET A 1 -6.06 -10.34 92.81
CA MET A 1 -5.20 -9.15 92.63
C MET A 1 -3.78 -9.54 93.01
N ALA A 2 -2.92 -9.85 92.02
CA ALA A 2 -1.47 -9.99 92.18
C ALA A 2 -0.84 -9.99 90.78
N ALA A 3 0.08 -9.08 90.55
CA ALA A 3 0.88 -8.95 89.34
C ALA A 3 2.17 -9.77 89.46
N ARG A 4 2.70 -10.28 88.33
CA ARG A 4 4.13 -10.20 88.02
C ARG A 4 4.45 -10.61 86.57
N THR A 5 5.08 -9.65 85.92
CA THR A 5 5.95 -9.64 84.74
C THR A 5 6.73 -10.93 84.44
N LEU A 6 6.88 -11.25 83.15
CA LEU A 6 8.16 -11.67 82.56
C LEU A 6 8.27 -11.17 81.12
N SER A 7 9.31 -10.37 80.91
CA SER A 7 9.79 -9.85 79.63
C SER A 7 10.38 -10.98 78.79
N GLY A 8 10.02 -11.05 77.51
CA GLY A 8 10.66 -11.92 76.51
C GLY A 8 10.95 -11.13 75.24
N ILE A 9 12.22 -10.79 75.03
CA ILE A 9 12.74 -10.17 73.81
C ILE A 9 13.09 -11.29 72.83
N SER A 10 12.54 -11.24 71.61
CA SER A 10 13.16 -11.82 70.42
C SER A 10 12.74 -11.03 69.16
N ARG A 11 13.72 -10.34 68.57
CA ARG A 11 13.70 -9.78 67.20
C ARG A 11 13.95 -10.93 66.17
N PRO A 12 14.05 -10.69 64.85
CA PRO A 12 13.21 -9.94 63.91
C PRO A 12 12.93 -10.77 62.63
N TYR A 13 11.73 -10.73 62.06
CA TYR A 13 11.46 -11.22 60.70
C TYR A 13 10.27 -10.40 60.17
N GLY A 14 10.24 -9.84 58.98
CA GLY A 14 11.10 -9.92 57.82
C GLY A 14 10.41 -9.09 56.74
N TYR A 15 11.21 -8.38 55.96
CA TYR A 15 10.82 -7.72 54.72
C TYR A 15 9.89 -8.61 53.86
N SER A 16 8.60 -8.30 53.73
CA SER A 16 7.71 -9.01 52.78
C SER A 16 6.40 -8.30 52.42
N ILE A 17 6.42 -6.99 52.19
CA ILE A 17 5.28 -6.32 51.51
C ILE A 17 5.75 -5.43 50.35
N LEU A 18 6.79 -5.87 49.63
CA LEU A 18 7.25 -5.22 48.39
C LEU A 18 7.46 -6.25 47.28
N LYS A 19 6.49 -7.15 47.08
CA LYS A 19 6.52 -8.13 45.96
C LYS A 19 5.14 -8.38 45.31
N ALA A 20 4.18 -7.47 45.47
CA ALA A 20 2.84 -7.61 44.88
C ALA A 20 2.50 -6.52 43.84
N ALA A 21 3.49 -5.78 43.34
CA ALA A 21 3.29 -4.71 42.35
C ALA A 21 4.03 -4.93 41.01
N CYS A 22 4.68 -6.09 40.82
CA CYS A 22 5.52 -6.34 39.63
C CYS A 22 4.96 -7.37 38.65
N LEU A 23 3.73 -7.85 38.85
CA LEU A 23 3.15 -8.93 38.03
C LEU A 23 2.02 -8.48 37.08
N LEU A 24 1.65 -7.20 37.09
CA LEU A 24 0.62 -6.63 36.19
C LEU A 24 1.19 -5.76 35.06
N ALA A 25 2.52 -5.61 34.95
CA ALA A 25 3.16 -4.77 33.94
C ALA A 25 3.69 -5.53 32.70
N MET A 26 3.54 -6.86 32.62
CA MET A 26 4.20 -7.69 31.59
C MET A 26 3.25 -8.28 30.53
N ILE A 27 1.95 -7.96 30.54
CA ILE A 27 0.97 -8.49 29.54
C ILE A 27 0.57 -7.42 28.49
N ALA A 28 1.08 -6.19 28.58
CA ALA A 28 0.66 -5.10 27.70
C ALA A 28 1.47 -4.95 26.39
N THR A 29 2.45 -5.81 26.08
CA THR A 29 3.35 -5.61 24.93
C THR A 29 3.31 -6.72 23.85
N LEU A 30 2.33 -7.62 23.88
CA LEU A 30 2.24 -8.72 22.89
C LEU A 30 1.14 -8.57 21.85
N THR A 31 0.59 -7.38 21.65
CA THR A 31 -0.22 -7.07 20.46
C THR A 31 0.61 -6.39 19.37
N ASN A 32 1.83 -6.88 19.11
CA ASN A 32 2.37 -6.77 17.76
C ASN A 32 1.65 -7.81 16.92
N GLY A 33 0.38 -7.53 16.59
CA GLY A 33 -0.30 -8.27 15.54
C GLY A 33 0.61 -8.22 14.33
N SER A 34 1.00 -9.37 13.81
CA SER A 34 1.61 -9.46 12.49
C SER A 34 0.67 -8.69 11.57
N ALA A 35 1.05 -7.48 11.17
CA ALA A 35 0.30 -6.76 10.16
C ALA A 35 0.42 -7.62 8.91
N TRP A 36 -0.64 -8.37 8.60
CA TRP A 36 -0.71 -9.07 7.34
C TRP A 36 -0.57 -8.00 6.25
N ALA A 37 0.28 -8.29 5.27
CA ALA A 37 0.48 -7.43 4.13
C ALA A 37 -0.14 -8.12 2.93
N ALA A 38 -0.96 -7.40 2.19
CA ALA A 38 -1.34 -7.82 0.85
C ALA A 38 -0.15 -7.59 -0.07
N GLN A 39 0.17 -8.58 -0.89
CA GLN A 39 1.18 -8.49 -1.93
C GLN A 39 0.56 -8.83 -3.27
N PHE A 40 0.74 -7.95 -4.25
CA PHE A 40 0.22 -8.14 -5.60
C PHE A 40 1.18 -7.56 -6.64
N VAL A 41 0.90 -7.84 -7.90
CA VAL A 41 1.74 -7.42 -9.02
C VAL A 41 0.96 -6.49 -9.93
N VAL A 42 1.62 -5.44 -10.43
CA VAL A 42 1.12 -4.62 -11.53
C VAL A 42 2.09 -4.70 -12.69
N GLU A 43 1.56 -4.99 -13.86
CA GLU A 43 2.30 -5.04 -15.13
C GLU A 43 1.90 -3.88 -16.01
N ASP A 44 2.89 -3.34 -16.72
CA ASP A 44 2.69 -2.27 -17.67
C ASP A 44 3.53 -2.53 -18.92
N GLY A 45 2.99 -2.16 -20.08
CA GLY A 45 3.51 -2.49 -21.39
C GLY A 45 3.27 -1.38 -22.39
N LYS A 46 4.36 -0.93 -23.01
CA LYS A 46 4.36 0.17 -23.96
C LYS A 46 3.70 -0.25 -25.27
N ALA A 47 2.75 0.54 -25.77
CA ALA A 47 2.20 0.36 -27.10
C ALA A 47 3.25 0.67 -28.19
N THR A 48 3.02 0.19 -29.42
CA THR A 48 3.98 0.36 -30.53
C THR A 48 4.19 1.83 -30.91
N GLN A 49 3.13 2.65 -30.85
CA GLN A 49 3.16 4.08 -31.19
C GLN A 49 3.74 4.99 -30.10
N GLU A 50 3.89 4.46 -28.88
CA GLU A 50 4.47 5.19 -27.76
C GLU A 50 5.99 5.22 -27.87
N VAL A 51 6.57 6.37 -27.59
CA VAL A 51 8.02 6.58 -27.48
C VAL A 51 8.46 6.24 -26.06
N SER A 52 7.75 6.74 -25.06
CA SER A 52 8.01 6.48 -23.65
C SER A 52 6.77 6.69 -22.80
N GLU A 53 6.77 6.10 -21.61
CA GLU A 53 5.71 6.26 -20.63
C GLU A 53 6.28 6.30 -19.21
N THR A 54 5.69 7.14 -18.35
CA THR A 54 5.90 7.10 -16.91
C THR A 54 4.58 6.93 -16.19
N SER A 55 4.40 5.76 -15.58
CA SER A 55 3.20 5.36 -14.85
C SER A 55 3.45 5.43 -13.35
N ARG A 56 2.53 6.00 -12.58
CA ARG A 56 2.59 6.15 -11.13
C ARG A 56 1.32 5.55 -10.53
N LEU A 57 1.51 4.56 -9.65
CA LEU A 57 0.42 3.89 -8.96
C LEU A 57 0.33 4.39 -7.52
N TYR A 58 -0.86 4.84 -7.16
CA TYR A 58 -1.22 5.22 -5.81
C TYR A 58 -2.22 4.22 -5.23
N ILE A 59 -2.02 3.82 -3.97
CA ILE A 59 -2.95 2.99 -3.21
C ILE A 59 -3.31 3.76 -1.94
N ASP A 60 -4.61 3.99 -1.72
CA ASP A 60 -5.13 4.82 -0.63
C ASP A 60 -4.46 6.21 -0.52
N GLY A 61 -4.03 6.76 -1.66
CA GLY A 61 -3.36 8.05 -1.76
C GLY A 61 -1.83 8.01 -1.66
N ASP A 62 -1.23 6.88 -1.29
CA ASP A 62 0.22 6.73 -1.17
C ASP A 62 0.83 6.24 -2.48
N LEU A 63 1.93 6.88 -2.94
CA LEU A 63 2.68 6.43 -4.12
C LEU A 63 3.41 5.12 -3.79
N VAL A 64 2.96 4.02 -4.38
CA VAL A 64 3.53 2.69 -4.12
C VAL A 64 4.40 2.17 -5.26
N ALA A 65 4.25 2.68 -6.47
CA ALA A 65 5.10 2.33 -7.60
C ALA A 65 5.23 3.44 -8.64
N THR A 66 6.40 3.48 -9.28
CA THR A 66 6.64 4.23 -10.51
C THR A 66 7.26 3.30 -11.54
N MET A 67 6.65 3.19 -12.71
CA MET A 67 7.12 2.37 -13.82
C MET A 67 7.49 3.31 -14.96
N VAL A 68 8.68 3.10 -15.54
CA VAL A 68 9.17 3.87 -16.69
C VAL A 68 9.40 2.91 -17.83
N LEU A 69 8.74 3.19 -18.95
CA LEU A 69 8.82 2.41 -20.18
C LEU A 69 9.47 3.25 -21.29
N ASP A 70 10.32 2.62 -22.07
CA ASP A 70 11.00 3.19 -23.24
C ASP A 70 11.32 2.09 -24.26
N GLU A 71 12.06 2.42 -25.32
CA GLU A 71 12.48 1.42 -26.33
C GLU A 71 13.34 0.28 -25.76
N LYS A 72 14.13 0.55 -24.71
CA LYS A 72 15.00 -0.44 -24.08
C LYS A 72 14.26 -1.29 -23.05
N THR A 73 13.22 -0.71 -22.45
CA THR A 73 12.39 -1.34 -21.44
C THR A 73 10.92 -1.17 -21.79
N PRO A 74 10.41 -1.92 -22.79
CA PRO A 74 9.03 -1.77 -23.24
C PRO A 74 8.00 -2.37 -22.28
N GLN A 75 8.44 -3.08 -21.23
CA GLN A 75 7.58 -3.70 -20.24
C GLN A 75 8.19 -3.56 -18.84
N ARG A 76 7.33 -3.38 -17.83
CA ARG A 76 7.71 -3.37 -16.41
C ARG A 76 6.72 -4.17 -15.58
N ARG A 77 7.24 -4.66 -14.47
CA ARG A 77 6.47 -5.34 -13.43
C ARG A 77 6.84 -4.73 -12.08
N ALA A 78 5.85 -4.26 -11.33
CA ALA A 78 5.99 -3.75 -9.98
C ALA A 78 5.36 -4.72 -8.99
N VAL A 79 6.11 -5.10 -7.95
CA VAL A 79 5.57 -5.87 -6.81
C VAL A 79 5.16 -4.88 -5.74
N ILE A 80 3.88 -4.86 -5.41
CA ILE A 80 3.28 -3.94 -4.45
C ILE A 80 3.10 -4.69 -3.13
N THR A 81 3.46 -4.06 -2.02
CA THR A 81 3.24 -4.58 -0.67
C THR A 81 2.60 -3.48 0.17
N VAL A 82 1.38 -3.73 0.65
CA VAL A 82 0.58 -2.77 1.45
C VAL A 82 -0.05 -3.48 2.64
N PRO A 83 -0.41 -2.77 3.74
CA PRO A 83 -1.15 -3.37 4.84
C PRO A 83 -2.46 -4.01 4.35
N ASP A 84 -2.77 -5.21 4.80
CA ASP A 84 -3.93 -6.00 4.34
C ASP A 84 -5.28 -5.34 4.71
N LYS A 85 -6.18 -5.24 3.73
CA LYS A 85 -7.53 -4.68 3.82
C LYS A 85 -8.43 -5.39 2.80
N PRO A 86 -9.75 -5.49 3.06
CA PRO A 86 -10.69 -6.07 2.10
C PRO A 86 -10.73 -5.32 0.76
N SER A 87 -10.51 -4.01 0.78
CA SER A 87 -10.45 -3.21 -0.44
C SER A 87 -9.56 -1.97 -0.28
N TYR A 88 -9.11 -1.47 -1.43
CA TYR A 88 -8.24 -0.31 -1.54
C TYR A 88 -8.74 0.63 -2.62
N THR A 89 -8.65 1.92 -2.38
CA THR A 89 -8.75 2.89 -3.48
C THR A 89 -7.43 2.92 -4.24
N TYR A 90 -7.48 2.99 -5.56
CA TYR A 90 -6.28 3.22 -6.37
C TYR A 90 -6.44 4.42 -7.28
N ALA A 91 -5.32 5.06 -7.61
CA ALA A 91 -5.21 5.98 -8.72
C ALA A 91 -3.99 5.61 -9.57
N LEU A 92 -4.16 5.61 -10.89
CA LEU A 92 -3.10 5.34 -11.84
C LEU A 92 -2.92 6.57 -12.72
N CYS A 93 -1.73 7.16 -12.66
CA CYS A 93 -1.37 8.35 -13.43
C CYS A 93 -0.31 7.98 -14.47
N GLY A 94 -0.45 8.46 -15.70
CA GLY A 94 0.53 8.26 -16.77
C GLY A 94 0.92 9.56 -17.44
N GLU A 95 2.20 9.70 -17.77
CA GLU A 95 2.68 10.63 -18.80
C GLU A 95 3.15 9.80 -19.98
N ILE A 96 2.39 9.84 -21.07
CA ILE A 96 2.61 9.01 -22.26
C ILE A 96 3.09 9.93 -23.38
N VAL A 97 4.26 9.61 -23.92
CA VAL A 97 4.86 10.30 -25.04
C VAL A 97 4.67 9.44 -26.28
N VAL A 98 3.98 9.95 -27.29
CA VAL A 98 3.66 9.20 -28.53
C VAL A 98 4.25 9.88 -29.75
N ARG A 99 4.47 9.09 -30.82
CA ARG A 99 4.80 9.63 -32.14
C ARG A 99 3.55 9.63 -33.01
N ASN A 100 3.15 10.81 -33.47
CA ASN A 100 1.99 10.99 -34.33
C ASN A 100 2.28 10.57 -35.79
N ALA A 101 1.27 10.63 -36.66
CA ALA A 101 1.38 10.20 -38.06
C ALA A 101 2.39 11.05 -38.86
N GLU A 102 2.62 12.30 -38.48
CA GLU A 102 3.61 13.20 -39.09
C GLU A 102 5.04 12.98 -38.54
N GLY A 103 5.21 12.02 -37.63
CA GLY A 103 6.50 11.71 -37.00
C GLY A 103 6.89 12.65 -35.86
N LYS A 104 6.00 13.56 -35.44
CA LYS A 104 6.21 14.47 -34.32
C LYS A 104 5.83 13.79 -33.00
N THR A 105 6.55 14.16 -31.94
CA THR A 105 6.26 13.70 -30.59
C THR A 105 5.18 14.56 -29.92
N GLU A 106 4.23 13.90 -29.25
CA GLU A 106 3.16 14.50 -28.45
C GLU A 106 3.13 13.87 -27.05
N THR A 107 2.80 14.66 -26.03
CA THR A 107 2.71 14.19 -24.64
C THR A 107 1.25 14.24 -24.17
N HIS A 108 0.77 13.12 -23.64
CA HIS A 108 -0.56 12.96 -23.08
C HIS A 108 -0.46 12.63 -21.59
N LEU A 109 -1.24 13.35 -20.78
CA LEU A 109 -1.41 13.03 -19.37
C LEU A 109 -2.66 12.18 -19.20
N VAL A 110 -2.52 10.97 -18.67
CA VAL A 110 -3.65 10.04 -18.46
C VAL A 110 -3.85 9.79 -16.97
N THR A 111 -5.10 9.63 -16.56
CA THR A 111 -5.42 9.40 -15.15
C THR A 111 -6.78 8.75 -15.02
N SER A 112 -6.83 7.68 -14.24
CA SER A 112 -8.08 7.12 -13.73
C SER A 112 -7.91 6.64 -12.30
N GLN A 113 -9.04 6.30 -11.68
CA GLN A 113 -9.10 5.75 -10.33
C GLN A 113 -10.05 4.55 -10.29
N GLY A 114 -10.03 3.85 -9.17
CA GLY A 114 -10.94 2.74 -8.94
C GLY A 114 -10.75 2.09 -7.59
N THR A 115 -11.26 0.87 -7.47
CA THR A 115 -11.15 0.06 -6.25
C THR A 115 -10.55 -1.30 -6.59
N LEU A 116 -9.58 -1.74 -5.77
CA LEU A 116 -9.08 -3.11 -5.78
C LEU A 116 -9.74 -3.87 -4.63
N HIS A 117 -10.35 -5.01 -4.93
CA HIS A 117 -11.01 -5.89 -3.96
C HIS A 117 -10.15 -7.13 -3.74
N ASP A 118 -9.75 -7.41 -2.49
CA ASP A 118 -8.91 -8.55 -2.11
C ASP A 118 -7.70 -8.78 -3.05
N PRO A 119 -6.83 -7.79 -3.29
CA PRO A 119 -5.81 -7.85 -4.35
C PRO A 119 -4.67 -8.85 -4.07
N ASN A 120 -4.57 -9.41 -2.87
CA ASN A 120 -3.44 -10.26 -2.48
C ASN A 120 -3.30 -11.49 -3.40
N GLY A 121 -2.11 -11.65 -3.99
CA GLY A 121 -1.78 -12.72 -4.91
C GLY A 121 -2.19 -12.48 -6.37
N HIS A 122 -2.88 -11.37 -6.67
CA HIS A 122 -3.33 -11.05 -8.01
C HIS A 122 -2.25 -10.37 -8.87
N VAL A 123 -2.45 -10.44 -10.18
CA VAL A 123 -1.64 -9.75 -11.19
C VAL A 123 -2.56 -8.83 -11.99
N PHE A 124 -2.33 -7.54 -11.85
CA PHE A 124 -3.07 -6.51 -12.56
C PHE A 124 -2.27 -6.03 -13.78
N GLN A 125 -2.99 -5.60 -14.82
CA GLN A 125 -2.42 -4.96 -16.00
C GLN A 125 -2.87 -3.51 -16.04
N ALA A 126 -1.93 -2.60 -16.25
CA ALA A 126 -2.20 -1.21 -16.60
C ALA A 126 -2.67 -1.13 -18.06
N MET A 127 -3.80 -0.48 -18.29
CA MET A 127 -4.47 -0.40 -19.58
C MET A 127 -4.73 1.05 -19.94
N GLY A 128 -4.17 1.50 -21.07
CA GLY A 128 -4.55 2.77 -21.71
C GLY A 128 -5.75 2.58 -22.64
N ALA A 129 -6.75 3.46 -22.55
CA ALA A 129 -7.92 3.45 -23.41
C ALA A 129 -8.40 4.87 -23.80
N GLU A 130 -9.43 4.91 -24.65
CA GLU A 130 -10.15 6.15 -25.01
C GLU A 130 -9.23 7.30 -25.46
N ASN A 131 -8.29 7.01 -26.37
CA ASN A 131 -7.34 8.00 -26.91
C ASN A 131 -6.58 8.80 -25.83
N PHE A 132 -5.99 8.10 -24.85
CA PHE A 132 -5.25 8.73 -23.75
C PHE A 132 -6.14 9.61 -22.86
N THR A 133 -7.38 9.18 -22.62
CA THR A 133 -8.26 9.82 -21.63
C THR A 133 -8.60 8.90 -20.45
N ASP A 134 -8.19 7.64 -20.54
CA ASP A 134 -8.42 6.61 -19.54
C ASP A 134 -7.15 5.76 -19.34
N PHE A 135 -6.79 5.51 -18.09
CA PHE A 135 -5.64 4.67 -17.71
C PHE A 135 -5.91 3.95 -16.39
N TYR A 136 -6.22 2.66 -16.47
CA TYR A 136 -6.82 1.90 -15.37
C TYR A 136 -6.20 0.52 -15.20
N LEU A 137 -6.52 -0.14 -14.08
CA LEU A 137 -6.09 -1.51 -13.80
C LEU A 137 -7.18 -2.51 -14.17
N ILE A 138 -6.78 -3.62 -14.77
CA ILE A 138 -7.62 -4.82 -14.91
C ILE A 138 -6.94 -6.02 -14.27
N ASP A 139 -7.72 -7.00 -13.84
CA ASP A 139 -7.25 -8.36 -13.61
C ASP A 139 -7.89 -9.28 -14.66
N PRO A 140 -7.13 -9.75 -15.67
CA PRO A 140 -7.66 -10.63 -16.70
C PRO A 140 -8.16 -11.99 -16.17
N SER A 141 -7.62 -12.45 -15.03
CA SER A 141 -7.99 -13.72 -14.40
C SER A 141 -9.19 -13.60 -13.47
N SER A 142 -9.45 -12.41 -12.92
CA SER A 142 -10.56 -12.12 -12.02
C SER A 142 -11.08 -10.69 -12.22
N PRO A 143 -11.93 -10.44 -13.23
CA PRO A 143 -12.34 -9.08 -13.60
C PRO A 143 -13.04 -8.27 -12.49
N THR A 144 -13.61 -8.95 -11.49
CA THR A 144 -14.27 -8.29 -10.34
C THR A 144 -13.30 -7.79 -9.28
N THR A 145 -12.02 -8.18 -9.34
CA THR A 145 -10.98 -7.77 -8.38
C THR A 145 -10.51 -6.34 -8.63
N ALA A 146 -10.64 -5.81 -9.85
CA ALA A 146 -10.34 -4.43 -10.19
C ALA A 146 -11.57 -3.74 -10.76
N GLU A 147 -12.16 -2.85 -9.96
CA GLU A 147 -13.20 -1.94 -10.43
C GLU A 147 -12.57 -0.63 -10.86
N HIS A 148 -13.01 -0.12 -11.99
CA HIS A 148 -12.52 1.11 -12.58
C HIS A 148 -13.66 2.13 -12.66
N GLU A 149 -13.38 3.38 -12.27
CA GLU A 149 -14.27 4.51 -12.50
C GLU A 149 -13.84 5.30 -13.75
N PRO A 150 -14.65 5.33 -14.81
CA PRO A 150 -14.29 6.02 -16.05
C PRO A 150 -14.05 7.52 -15.91
N GLY A 151 -13.10 7.99 -16.73
CA GLY A 151 -12.76 9.38 -16.93
C GLY A 151 -11.66 9.90 -16.00
N ARG A 152 -11.16 11.10 -16.33
CA ARG A 152 -10.11 11.78 -15.57
C ARG A 152 -10.54 12.08 -14.14
N LYS A 153 -10.14 11.23 -13.22
CA LYS A 153 -10.43 11.32 -11.79
C LYS A 153 -9.21 10.89 -10.97
N GLY A 154 -9.07 11.44 -9.76
CA GLY A 154 -8.07 11.00 -8.80
C GLY A 154 -6.93 12.01 -8.56
N ALA A 155 -5.96 11.58 -7.74
CA ALA A 155 -4.89 12.41 -7.16
C ALA A 155 -3.83 12.92 -8.16
N CYS A 156 -4.00 12.67 -9.46
CA CYS A 156 -3.06 13.06 -10.51
C CYS A 156 -3.15 14.55 -10.84
N THR A 157 -3.10 15.43 -9.83
CA THR A 157 -3.09 16.89 -9.99
C THR A 157 -1.69 17.49 -9.95
N VAL A 158 -0.63 16.67 -10.02
CA VAL A 158 0.74 17.21 -10.01
C VAL A 158 1.17 17.54 -11.43
N ALA A 159 1.11 18.83 -11.77
CA ALA A 159 1.91 19.39 -12.85
C ALA A 159 3.39 19.20 -12.47
N THR A 160 4.09 18.30 -13.15
CA THR A 160 5.56 18.28 -13.11
C THR A 160 6.06 19.54 -13.82
N SER A 161 6.58 20.48 -13.04
CA SER A 161 7.29 21.68 -13.49
C SER A 161 8.66 21.34 -14.08
#